data_AF-A0A7J4Y3E6-F1
#
_entry.id   AF-A0A7J4Y3E6-F1
#
_cell.length_a   1.000
_cell.length_b   1.000
_cell.length_c   1.000
_cell.angle_alpha   90.00
_cell.angle_beta   90.00
_cell.angle_gamma   90.00
#
_symmetry.space_group_name_H-M   'P 1'
#
loop_
_entity.id
_entity.type
_entity.pdbx_description
1 polymer ?
#
loop_
_entity_poly.entity_id
_entity_poly.type
_entity_poly.pdbx_seq_one_letter_code
_entity_poly.pdbx_strand_id
1 'polypeptide(L)'
;MAKNSPDEGKSTKMVEKQVDPSFNNLKEYRAKRQFSETPEPMADTVETPSRIPVFVVQKHEASHFHFDFRLEVDGVLKSWVVPKGPSMNPKDKRLAIQAEDHPLSYAHFEGVIPEGNYGAGTVEIWDSGTYAYVGNNRNISAAIKNGILEFKLHGHKLKGLFTLIHTNMDDQDRDWLLIKKDDVFAVTHVYDAKKISLYDEVFL
;
A
#
# COMPACT_ATOMS: atom_id res chain seq x y z
N MET A 1 66.86 27.86 16.31
CA MET A 1 66.43 26.49 15.95
C MET A 1 64.92 26.43 16.03
N ALA A 2 64.23 26.63 14.90
CA ALA A 2 62.79 26.50 14.79
C ALA A 2 62.48 25.09 14.27
N LYS A 3 61.61 24.34 14.95
CA LYS A 3 61.09 23.05 14.47
C LYS A 3 59.67 23.27 13.98
N ASN A 4 59.49 23.19 12.66
CA ASN A 4 58.19 23.01 12.03
C ASN A 4 57.82 21.51 12.05
N SER A 5 56.56 21.26 12.39
CA SER A 5 55.75 20.11 11.91
C SER A 5 54.71 20.71 10.94
N PRO A 6 53.83 19.97 10.22
CA PRO A 6 53.64 18.51 10.09
C PRO A 6 53.41 18.06 8.62
N ASP A 7 53.26 16.75 8.36
CA ASP A 7 52.21 16.24 7.44
C ASP A 7 52.05 14.71 7.61
N GLU A 8 50.97 14.28 8.26
CA GLU A 8 50.53 12.88 8.22
C GLU A 8 49.23 12.83 7.41
N GLY A 9 49.30 12.10 6.30
CA GLY A 9 48.20 11.93 5.35
C GLY A 9 46.97 11.29 5.98
N LYS A 10 45.83 11.98 5.89
CA LYS A 10 44.51 11.40 6.17
C LYS A 10 44.06 10.56 4.98
N SER A 11 44.05 9.25 5.17
CA SER A 11 43.31 8.30 4.34
C SER A 11 41.80 8.55 4.49
N THR A 12 41.16 9.01 3.42
CA THR A 12 39.70 9.14 3.31
C THR A 12 39.07 7.76 3.22
N LYS A 13 38.46 7.29 4.32
CA LYS A 13 37.54 6.15 4.29
C LYS A 13 36.30 6.53 3.49
N MET A 14 36.08 5.84 2.38
CA MET A 14 34.79 5.82 1.69
C MET A 14 33.75 5.24 2.66
N VAL A 15 32.69 6.02 2.91
CA VAL A 15 31.56 5.59 3.72
C VAL A 15 30.71 4.67 2.86
N GLU A 16 30.70 3.37 3.16
CA GLU A 16 29.67 2.45 2.66
C GLU A 16 28.32 2.98 3.15
N LYS A 17 27.50 3.46 2.21
CA LYS A 17 26.10 3.81 2.46
C LYS A 17 25.39 2.51 2.85
N GLN A 18 25.04 2.41 4.13
CA GLN A 18 24.19 1.35 4.66
C GLN A 18 22.89 1.34 3.84
N VAL A 19 22.67 0.30 3.04
CA VAL A 19 21.45 0.13 2.24
C VAL A 19 20.31 -0.12 3.22
N ASP A 20 19.36 0.81 3.27
CA ASP A 20 18.19 0.76 4.13
C ASP A 20 17.34 -0.49 3.81
N PRO A 21 16.86 -1.27 4.80
CA PRO A 21 16.06 -2.48 4.58
C PRO A 21 14.76 -2.24 3.78
N SER A 22 14.24 -1.02 3.68
CA SER A 22 13.14 -0.65 2.77
C SER A 22 13.46 -0.92 1.29
N PHE A 23 14.74 -0.85 0.90
CA PHE A 23 15.15 -1.12 -0.49
C PHE A 23 14.99 -2.58 -0.91
N ASN A 24 14.95 -3.51 0.05
CA ASN A 24 14.68 -4.93 -0.22
C ASN A 24 13.19 -5.20 -0.52
N ASN A 25 12.29 -4.36 0.00
CA ASN A 25 10.85 -4.57 -0.14
C ASN A 25 10.32 -4.32 -1.57
N LEU A 26 10.99 -3.48 -2.37
CA LEU A 26 10.58 -3.16 -3.75
C LEU A 26 11.28 -4.00 -4.83
N LYS A 27 12.00 -5.06 -4.45
CA LYS A 27 12.73 -5.91 -5.42
C LYS A 27 11.79 -6.56 -6.44
N GLU A 28 10.69 -7.13 -5.96
CA GLU A 28 9.70 -7.77 -6.83
C GLU A 28 8.99 -6.74 -7.70
N TYR A 29 8.67 -5.56 -7.16
CA TYR A 29 8.10 -4.45 -7.91
C TYR A 29 8.97 -4.12 -9.13
N ARG A 30 10.25 -3.80 -8.89
CA ARG A 30 11.20 -3.44 -9.96
C ARG A 30 11.38 -4.56 -10.97
N ALA A 31 11.43 -5.81 -10.53
CA ALA A 31 11.63 -6.96 -11.42
C ALA A 31 10.46 -7.18 -12.39
N LYS A 32 9.25 -6.72 -12.06
CA LYS A 32 8.04 -6.89 -12.87
C LYS A 32 7.77 -5.74 -13.84
N ARG A 33 8.46 -4.59 -13.75
CA ARG A 33 8.19 -3.40 -14.58
C ARG A 33 9.28 -3.16 -15.62
N GLN A 34 8.84 -2.72 -16.80
CA GLN A 34 9.69 -2.16 -17.84
C GLN A 34 9.49 -0.64 -17.86
N PHE A 35 10.19 0.10 -17.02
CA PHE A 35 9.96 1.56 -16.82
C PHE A 35 10.19 2.42 -18.07
N SER A 36 10.82 1.89 -19.12
CA SER A 36 10.88 2.54 -20.44
C SER A 36 9.56 2.47 -21.22
N GLU A 37 8.63 1.61 -20.81
CA GLU A 37 7.41 1.25 -21.53
C GLU A 37 6.14 1.42 -20.68
N THR A 38 6.27 1.90 -19.43
CA THR A 38 5.14 2.19 -18.53
C THR A 38 5.29 3.58 -17.91
N PRO A 39 4.19 4.34 -17.73
CA PRO A 39 4.20 5.60 -16.99
C PRO A 39 4.24 5.41 -15.46
N GLU A 40 4.27 4.16 -14.98
CA GLU A 40 4.38 3.86 -13.55
C GLU A 40 5.66 4.44 -12.94
N PRO A 41 5.60 4.91 -11.69
CA PRO A 41 6.74 5.54 -11.04
C PRO A 41 7.87 4.55 -10.80
N MET A 42 9.08 5.01 -11.08
CA MET A 42 10.29 4.28 -10.75
C MET A 42 10.49 4.22 -9.24
N ALA A 43 10.94 3.08 -8.74
CA ALA A 43 11.24 2.87 -7.32
C ALA A 43 12.71 3.23 -7.00
N ASP A 44 13.20 4.36 -7.50
CA ASP A 44 14.64 4.65 -7.57
C ASP A 44 15.21 5.33 -6.32
N THR A 45 14.34 5.87 -5.46
CA THR A 45 14.73 6.54 -4.23
C THR A 45 14.07 5.89 -3.01
N VAL A 46 14.79 5.88 -1.89
CA VAL A 46 14.16 5.63 -0.58
C VAL A 46 13.20 6.78 -0.33
N GLU A 47 11.91 6.49 -0.33
CA GLU A 47 10.90 7.49 0.00
C GLU A 47 10.78 7.56 1.52
N THR A 48 10.84 8.77 2.06
CA THR A 48 10.70 8.97 3.50
C THR A 48 9.25 8.69 3.90
N PRO A 49 9.00 7.87 4.92
CA PRO A 49 7.65 7.67 5.42
C PRO A 49 6.98 9.01 5.77
N SER A 50 5.70 9.11 5.44
CA SER A 50 4.84 10.22 5.81
C SER A 50 4.77 10.34 7.33
N ARG A 51 4.66 11.57 7.83
CA ARG A 51 4.42 11.82 9.27
C ARG A 51 3.09 11.22 9.74
N ILE A 52 2.12 11.11 8.83
CA ILE A 52 0.83 10.46 9.01
C ILE A 52 0.70 9.47 7.86
N PRO A 53 0.60 8.16 8.12
CA PRO A 53 0.64 7.16 7.06
C PRO A 53 -0.61 7.23 6.18
N VAL A 54 -0.41 7.04 4.89
CA VAL A 54 -1.47 7.15 3.88
C VAL A 54 -2.04 5.80 3.48
N PHE A 55 -3.27 5.82 2.96
CA PHE A 55 -3.84 4.70 2.24
C PHE A 55 -4.37 5.16 0.89
N VAL A 56 -4.42 4.23 -0.06
CA VAL A 56 -5.05 4.45 -1.36
C VAL A 56 -5.83 3.20 -1.75
N VAL A 57 -6.94 3.43 -2.45
CA VAL A 57 -7.67 2.39 -3.16
C VAL A 57 -7.73 2.78 -4.63
N GLN A 58 -7.15 1.96 -5.49
CA GLN A 58 -7.20 2.16 -6.94
C GLN A 58 -8.18 1.17 -7.57
N LYS A 59 -9.00 1.64 -8.50
CA LYS A 59 -9.68 0.77 -9.47
C LYS A 59 -8.68 0.38 -10.54
N HIS A 60 -8.63 -0.91 -10.87
CA HIS A 60 -7.76 -1.42 -11.92
C HIS A 60 -8.56 -2.21 -12.95
N GLU A 61 -8.79 -1.58 -14.11
CA GLU A 61 -9.38 -2.19 -15.31
C GLU A 61 -8.31 -2.98 -16.07
N ALA A 62 -7.79 -4.03 -15.44
CA ALA A 62 -6.85 -4.98 -16.05
C ALA A 62 -7.60 -6.07 -16.83
N SER A 63 -6.94 -7.20 -17.12
CA SER A 63 -7.60 -8.39 -17.70
C SER A 63 -8.87 -8.80 -16.93
N HIS A 64 -8.84 -8.61 -15.61
CA HIS A 64 -10.00 -8.69 -14.74
C HIS A 64 -10.05 -7.42 -13.90
N PHE A 65 -11.21 -6.78 -13.88
CA PHE A 65 -11.46 -5.65 -13.00
C PHE A 65 -11.27 -6.06 -11.53
N HIS A 66 -10.50 -5.26 -10.80
CA HIS A 66 -10.35 -5.37 -9.36
C HIS A 66 -10.05 -4.01 -8.73
N PHE A 67 -9.91 -3.99 -7.41
CA PHE A 67 -9.39 -2.84 -6.68
C PHE A 67 -8.06 -3.20 -6.03
N ASP A 68 -7.09 -2.31 -6.09
CA ASP A 68 -5.88 -2.41 -5.28
C ASP A 68 -6.06 -1.59 -4.02
N PHE A 69 -6.03 -2.25 -2.87
CA PHE A 69 -6.04 -1.62 -1.55
C PHE A 69 -4.61 -1.55 -1.01
N ARG A 70 -4.15 -0.36 -0.62
CA ARG A 70 -2.77 -0.16 -0.19
C ARG A 70 -2.66 0.65 1.10
N LEU A 71 -1.73 0.26 1.96
CA LEU A 71 -1.36 0.95 3.21
C LEU A 71 0.13 1.28 3.21
N GLU A 72 0.47 2.52 3.56
CA GLU A 72 1.86 2.92 3.80
C GLU A 72 2.43 2.26 5.07
N VAL A 73 3.40 1.36 4.92
CA VAL A 73 4.10 0.71 6.03
C VAL A 73 5.59 0.66 5.75
N ASP A 74 6.40 1.14 6.70
CA ASP A 74 7.87 1.11 6.64
C ASP A 74 8.45 1.63 5.30
N GLY A 75 7.86 2.72 4.78
CA GLY A 75 8.34 3.41 3.57
C GLY A 75 7.92 2.78 2.25
N VAL A 76 6.99 1.81 2.26
CA VAL A 76 6.39 1.22 1.04
C VAL A 76 4.88 1.11 1.18
N LEU A 77 4.19 0.89 0.07
CA LEU A 77 2.77 0.56 0.03
C LEU A 77 2.58 -0.95 0.07
N LYS A 78 2.23 -1.48 1.25
CA LYS A 78 1.74 -2.86 1.37
C LYS A 78 0.41 -2.96 0.64
N SER A 79 0.31 -3.91 -0.28
CA SER A 79 -0.76 -3.93 -1.29
C SER A 79 -1.54 -5.24 -1.30
N TRP A 80 -2.84 -5.13 -1.52
CA TRP A 80 -3.75 -6.26 -1.67
C TRP A 80 -4.71 -6.02 -2.85
N VAL A 81 -4.88 -7.03 -3.70
CA VAL A 81 -5.92 -7.08 -4.72
C VAL A 81 -7.24 -7.50 -4.08
N VAL A 82 -8.27 -6.68 -4.22
CA VAL A 82 -9.62 -6.88 -3.67
C VAL A 82 -10.62 -6.97 -4.83
N PRO A 83 -10.93 -8.17 -5.37
CA PRO A 83 -11.68 -8.32 -6.62
C PRO A 83 -13.08 -7.67 -6.62
N LYS A 84 -13.76 -7.71 -5.47
CA LYS A 84 -15.09 -7.08 -5.31
C LYS A 84 -15.01 -5.64 -4.76
N GLY A 85 -13.81 -5.18 -4.42
CA GLY A 85 -13.58 -3.92 -3.72
C GLY A 85 -13.93 -3.97 -2.22
N PRO A 86 -13.50 -2.94 -1.47
CA PRO A 86 -13.78 -2.79 -0.05
C PRO A 86 -15.29 -2.59 0.21
N SER A 87 -15.73 -2.78 1.46
CA SER A 87 -17.12 -2.58 1.85
C SER A 87 -17.25 -1.77 3.13
N MET A 88 -18.27 -0.92 3.22
CA MET A 88 -18.67 -0.26 4.47
C MET A 88 -19.69 -1.09 5.26
N ASN A 89 -20.12 -2.25 4.77
CA ASN A 89 -21.02 -3.16 5.46
C ASN A 89 -20.22 -4.20 6.27
N PRO A 90 -20.36 -4.26 7.61
CA PRO A 90 -19.63 -5.22 8.45
C PRO A 90 -19.95 -6.70 8.18
N LYS A 91 -21.06 -7.00 7.49
CA LYS A 91 -21.42 -8.37 7.10
C LYS A 91 -20.64 -8.86 5.89
N ASP A 92 -20.03 -7.96 5.13
CA ASP A 92 -19.24 -8.31 3.95
C ASP A 92 -17.82 -8.72 4.36
N LYS A 93 -17.44 -9.96 4.00
CA LYS A 93 -16.06 -10.43 4.07
C LYS A 93 -15.44 -10.35 2.68
N ARG A 94 -14.54 -9.40 2.45
CA ARG A 94 -13.91 -9.18 1.15
C ARG A 94 -12.59 -9.91 1.07
N LEU A 95 -12.44 -10.81 0.11
CA LEU A 95 -11.14 -11.39 -0.23
C LEU A 95 -10.18 -10.27 -0.63
N ALA A 96 -8.99 -10.29 -0.04
CA ALA A 96 -7.90 -9.36 -0.28
C ALA A 96 -6.62 -10.20 -0.47
N ILE A 97 -6.14 -10.32 -1.70
CA ILE A 97 -5.00 -11.17 -2.05
C ILE A 97 -3.74 -10.32 -1.98
N GLN A 98 -2.78 -10.71 -1.15
CA GLN A 98 -1.54 -9.96 -1.01
C GLN A 98 -0.75 -9.91 -2.33
N ALA A 99 -0.37 -8.70 -2.74
CA ALA A 99 0.42 -8.40 -3.93
C ALA A 99 1.80 -7.84 -3.51
N GLU A 100 2.67 -7.59 -4.49
CA GLU A 100 3.97 -6.98 -4.19
C GLU A 100 3.83 -5.57 -3.59
N ASP A 101 4.83 -5.17 -2.82
CA ASP A 101 4.92 -3.81 -2.30
C ASP A 101 5.10 -2.81 -3.45
N HIS A 102 4.51 -1.62 -3.32
CA HIS A 102 4.65 -0.55 -4.30
C HIS A 102 5.39 0.65 -3.69
N PRO A 103 6.07 1.51 -4.49
CA PRO A 103 6.63 2.76 -3.98
C PRO A 103 5.50 3.69 -3.49
N LEU A 104 5.77 4.57 -2.52
CA LEU A 104 4.79 5.55 -2.01
C LEU A 104 4.32 6.49 -3.10
N SER A 105 5.19 6.86 -4.06
CA SER A 105 4.79 7.65 -5.24
C SER A 105 3.67 6.99 -6.06
N TYR A 106 3.51 5.67 -5.99
CA TYR A 106 2.40 4.95 -6.63
C TYR A 106 1.03 5.28 -6.02
N ALA A 107 0.97 5.83 -4.79
CA ALA A 107 -0.30 6.26 -4.19
C ALA A 107 -0.97 7.41 -4.95
N HIS A 108 -0.22 8.10 -5.81
CA HIS A 108 -0.69 9.19 -6.64
C HIS A 108 -0.79 8.82 -8.12
N PHE A 109 -0.51 7.55 -8.47
CA PHE A 109 -0.55 7.11 -9.85
C PHE A 109 -1.99 6.90 -10.32
N GLU A 110 -2.32 7.60 -11.41
CA GLU A 110 -3.50 7.38 -12.25
C GLU A 110 -3.05 7.39 -13.70
N GLY A 111 -3.61 6.51 -14.51
CA GLY A 111 -3.24 6.43 -15.92
C GLY A 111 -3.47 5.05 -16.53
N VAL A 112 -2.98 4.89 -17.75
CA VAL A 112 -3.06 3.62 -18.48
C VAL A 112 -1.69 2.95 -18.46
N ILE A 113 -1.64 1.74 -17.92
CA ILE A 113 -0.49 0.84 -18.05
C ILE A 113 -0.60 0.17 -19.42
N PRO A 114 0.33 0.39 -20.36
CA PRO A 114 0.21 -0.09 -21.74
C PRO A 114 0.15 -1.62 -21.83
N GLU A 115 -0.54 -2.14 -22.85
CA GLU A 115 -0.57 -3.58 -23.15
C GLU A 115 0.85 -4.16 -23.28
N GLY A 116 1.03 -5.41 -22.83
CA GLY A 116 2.33 -6.06 -22.76
C GLY A 116 3.10 -5.83 -21.46
N ASN A 117 2.75 -4.80 -20.68
CA ASN A 117 3.31 -4.58 -19.35
C ASN A 117 2.58 -5.40 -18.27
N TYR A 118 3.29 -5.68 -17.17
CA TYR A 118 2.68 -6.25 -15.98
C TYR A 118 1.63 -5.29 -15.42
N GLY A 119 0.41 -5.77 -15.18
CA GLY A 119 -0.68 -4.92 -14.73
C GLY A 119 -1.27 -4.03 -15.83
N ALA A 120 -1.09 -4.36 -17.11
CA ALA A 120 -1.74 -3.63 -18.21
C ALA A 120 -3.23 -3.39 -17.95
N GLY A 121 -3.68 -2.15 -18.16
CA GLY A 121 -5.03 -1.70 -17.82
C GLY A 121 -5.08 -0.25 -17.36
N THR A 122 -6.29 0.24 -17.12
CA THR A 122 -6.49 1.61 -16.59
C THR A 122 -6.51 1.58 -15.07
N VAL A 123 -5.76 2.49 -14.45
CA VAL A 123 -5.66 2.69 -13.00
C VAL A 123 -6.25 4.05 -12.65
N GLU A 124 -7.24 4.07 -11.75
CA GLU A 124 -7.90 5.28 -11.25
C GLU A 124 -7.95 5.25 -9.72
N ILE A 125 -7.72 6.39 -9.06
CA ILE A 125 -7.86 6.48 -7.60
C ILE A 125 -9.36 6.51 -7.26
N TRP A 126 -9.82 5.43 -6.62
CA TRP A 126 -11.21 5.32 -6.17
C TRP A 126 -11.44 5.99 -4.81
N ASP A 127 -10.48 5.87 -3.90
CA ASP A 127 -10.47 6.56 -2.61
C ASP A 127 -9.02 6.74 -2.15
N SER A 128 -8.78 7.75 -1.33
CA SER A 128 -7.48 7.95 -0.70
C SER A 128 -7.64 8.75 0.59
N GLY A 129 -6.62 8.70 1.44
CA GLY A 129 -6.58 9.49 2.64
C GLY A 129 -5.48 9.05 3.59
N THR A 130 -5.71 9.30 4.87
CA THR A 130 -4.81 8.85 5.94
C THR A 130 -5.41 7.68 6.68
N TYR A 131 -4.58 6.96 7.41
CA TYR A 131 -5.07 5.97 8.34
C TYR A 131 -4.32 6.01 9.66
N ALA A 132 -4.93 5.42 10.68
CA ALA A 132 -4.34 5.28 11.99
C ALA A 132 -4.38 3.81 12.40
N TYR A 133 -3.30 3.33 13.02
CA TYR A 133 -3.30 2.02 13.66
C TYR A 133 -4.19 2.00 14.90
N VAL A 134 -4.82 0.86 15.17
CA VAL A 134 -5.66 0.65 16.36
C VAL A 134 -4.87 -0.16 17.40
N GLY A 135 -4.55 0.46 18.54
CA GLY A 135 -3.88 -0.18 19.67
C GLY A 135 -2.56 0.50 20.07
N ASN A 136 -1.95 -0.02 21.15
CA ASN A 136 -0.77 0.61 21.77
C ASN A 136 0.55 0.27 21.05
N ASN A 137 0.59 -0.80 20.25
CA ASN A 137 1.78 -1.22 19.54
C ASN A 137 1.71 -0.78 18.06
N ARG A 138 2.36 0.33 17.73
CA ARG A 138 2.36 0.91 16.36
C ARG A 138 3.15 0.07 15.32
N ASN A 139 3.59 -1.14 15.66
CA ASN A 139 4.33 -2.00 14.75
C ASN A 139 3.37 -2.72 13.77
N ILE A 140 3.01 -2.02 12.70
CA ILE A 140 2.12 -2.53 11.64
C ILE A 140 2.75 -3.74 10.94
N SER A 141 4.06 -3.72 10.67
CA SER A 141 4.75 -4.85 10.06
C SER A 141 4.68 -6.13 10.89
N ALA A 142 4.75 -6.02 12.22
CA ALA A 142 4.52 -7.15 13.11
C ALA A 142 3.05 -7.63 13.07
N ALA A 143 2.09 -6.71 13.02
CA ALA A 143 0.67 -7.06 12.89
C ALA A 143 0.37 -7.81 11.58
N ILE A 144 0.95 -7.35 10.46
CA ILE A 144 0.87 -8.05 9.17
C ILE A 144 1.51 -9.44 9.28
N LYS A 145 2.70 -9.56 9.87
CA LYS A 145 3.35 -10.86 10.07
C LYS A 145 2.54 -11.82 10.95
N ASN A 146 1.82 -11.28 11.93
CA ASN A 146 0.96 -12.05 12.83
C ASN A 146 -0.41 -12.38 12.22
N GLY A 147 -0.69 -11.90 11.00
CA GLY A 147 -1.92 -12.21 10.28
C GLY A 147 -3.16 -11.44 10.72
N ILE A 148 -3.05 -10.44 11.61
CA ILE A 148 -4.19 -9.62 12.03
C ILE A 148 -3.76 -8.17 12.15
N LEU A 149 -4.39 -7.31 11.35
CA LEU A 149 -4.15 -5.87 11.34
C LEU A 149 -5.47 -5.11 11.50
N GLU A 150 -5.64 -4.41 12.62
CA GLU A 150 -6.75 -3.48 12.85
C GLU A 150 -6.30 -2.02 12.63
N PHE A 151 -7.10 -1.26 11.90
CA PHE A 151 -6.78 0.11 11.53
C PHE A 151 -8.04 0.94 11.31
N LYS A 152 -7.87 2.26 11.38
CA LYS A 152 -8.93 3.23 11.14
C LYS A 152 -8.62 4.04 9.89
N LEU A 153 -9.50 3.99 8.90
CA LEU A 153 -9.40 4.77 7.67
C LEU A 153 -10.05 6.15 7.84
N HIS A 154 -9.39 7.15 7.27
CA HIS A 154 -9.83 8.53 7.18
C HIS A 154 -9.82 8.95 5.71
N GLY A 155 -10.67 8.29 4.91
CA GLY A 155 -10.87 8.58 3.49
C GLY A 155 -12.09 9.44 3.20
N HIS A 156 -12.35 9.61 1.90
CA HIS A 156 -13.62 10.13 1.45
C HIS A 156 -14.66 9.02 1.52
N LYS A 157 -14.44 7.87 0.87
CA LYS A 157 -15.44 6.79 0.81
C LYS A 157 -15.30 5.82 1.99
N LEU A 158 -14.08 5.43 2.33
CA LEU A 158 -13.81 4.50 3.42
C LEU A 158 -13.50 5.24 4.71
N LYS A 159 -14.29 4.97 5.74
CA LYS A 159 -14.17 5.62 7.06
C LYS A 159 -14.31 4.62 8.19
N GLY A 160 -13.65 4.92 9.30
CA GLY A 160 -13.78 4.13 10.52
C GLY A 160 -12.92 2.88 10.51
N LEU A 161 -13.29 1.93 11.37
CA LEU A 161 -12.50 0.77 11.73
C LEU A 161 -12.65 -0.37 10.72
N PHE A 162 -11.52 -0.95 10.36
CA PHE A 162 -11.37 -2.11 9.48
C PHE A 162 -10.38 -3.11 10.09
N THR A 163 -10.47 -4.35 9.65
CA THR A 163 -9.53 -5.41 9.97
C THR A 163 -9.12 -6.14 8.69
N LEU A 164 -7.82 -6.39 8.55
CA LEU A 164 -7.26 -7.39 7.65
C LEU A 164 -6.93 -8.64 8.47
N ILE A 165 -7.47 -9.79 8.07
CA ILE A 165 -7.22 -11.09 8.70
C ILE A 165 -6.65 -12.03 7.65
N HIS A 166 -5.43 -12.48 7.85
CA HIS A 166 -4.78 -13.49 7.00
C HIS A 166 -5.47 -14.84 7.17
N THR A 167 -5.60 -15.56 6.08
CA THR A 167 -6.29 -16.84 6.03
C THR A 167 -5.48 -17.84 5.24
N ASN A 168 -5.36 -19.06 5.75
CA ASN A 168 -4.63 -20.14 5.07
C ASN A 168 -5.54 -20.85 4.05
N MET A 169 -6.20 -20.08 3.17
CA MET A 169 -7.16 -20.60 2.19
C MET A 169 -6.52 -21.01 0.86
N ASP A 170 -5.29 -20.54 0.59
CA ASP A 170 -4.51 -20.89 -0.60
C ASP A 170 -3.16 -21.51 -0.24
N ASP A 171 -2.58 -22.25 -1.19
CA ASP A 171 -1.25 -22.87 -1.03
C ASP A 171 -0.10 -21.84 -1.04
N GLN A 172 -0.40 -20.59 -1.43
CA GLN A 172 0.59 -19.52 -1.57
C GLN A 172 0.64 -18.59 -0.35
N ASP A 173 -0.24 -18.79 0.63
CA ASP A 173 -0.29 -18.05 1.89
C ASP A 173 -0.53 -16.54 1.69
N ARG A 174 -1.28 -16.17 0.65
CA ARG A 174 -1.51 -14.77 0.25
C ARG A 174 -2.91 -14.26 0.52
N ASP A 175 -3.82 -15.13 0.93
CA ASP A 175 -5.22 -14.77 1.11
C ASP A 175 -5.47 -14.04 2.44
N TRP A 176 -6.13 -12.88 2.36
CA TRP A 176 -6.62 -12.13 3.49
C TRP A 176 -8.12 -11.84 3.34
N LEU A 177 -8.76 -11.51 4.46
CA LEU A 177 -10.09 -10.93 4.52
C LEU A 177 -10.00 -9.48 4.99
N LEU A 178 -10.47 -8.55 4.17
CA LEU A 178 -10.74 -7.17 4.54
C LEU A 178 -12.18 -7.05 5.03
N ILE A 179 -12.35 -6.63 6.28
CA ILE A 179 -13.64 -6.61 6.98
C ILE A 179 -13.84 -5.25 7.64
N LYS A 180 -14.99 -4.63 7.39
CA LYS A 180 -15.44 -3.43 8.12
C LYS A 180 -15.89 -3.81 9.52
N LYS A 181 -15.51 -3.04 10.53
CA LYS A 181 -16.04 -3.21 11.90
C LYS A 181 -17.36 -2.46 12.06
N ASP A 182 -18.22 -2.96 12.93
CA ASP A 182 -19.46 -2.30 13.29
C ASP A 182 -19.16 -1.05 14.15
N ASP A 183 -19.20 0.11 13.52
CA ASP A 183 -18.97 1.42 14.14
C ASP A 183 -19.92 2.46 13.54
N VAL A 184 -19.79 3.72 13.96
CA VAL A 184 -20.68 4.82 13.54
C VAL A 184 -20.67 5.12 12.03
N PHE A 185 -19.70 4.62 11.26
CA PHE A 185 -19.65 4.78 9.80
C PHE A 185 -20.14 3.54 9.06
N ALA A 186 -20.42 2.43 9.75
CA ALA A 186 -20.90 1.21 9.14
C ALA A 186 -22.28 1.41 8.49
N VAL A 187 -22.48 0.76 7.35
CA VAL A 187 -23.76 0.73 6.64
C VAL A 187 -24.36 -0.67 6.67
N THR A 188 -25.67 -0.78 6.46
CA THR A 188 -26.39 -2.06 6.52
C THR A 188 -26.92 -2.52 5.16
N HIS A 189 -26.92 -1.66 4.14
CA HIS A 189 -27.35 -1.97 2.77
C HIS A 189 -26.34 -2.86 2.03
N VAL A 190 -26.74 -3.41 0.88
CA VAL A 190 -25.84 -4.14 -0.03
C VAL A 190 -24.81 -3.17 -0.60
N TYR A 191 -23.53 -3.38 -0.29
CA TYR A 191 -22.47 -2.46 -0.68
C TYR A 191 -21.73 -2.97 -1.93
N ASP A 192 -21.76 -2.23 -3.03
CA ASP A 192 -21.01 -2.57 -4.25
C ASP A 192 -20.05 -1.43 -4.60
N ALA A 193 -18.77 -1.61 -4.27
CA ALA A 193 -17.73 -0.61 -4.52
C ALA A 193 -17.64 -0.18 -5.99
N LYS A 194 -18.04 -1.05 -6.94
CA LYS A 194 -18.03 -0.73 -8.37
C LYS A 194 -19.04 0.35 -8.73
N LYS A 195 -20.18 0.35 -8.04
CA LYS A 195 -21.30 1.27 -8.29
C LYS A 195 -21.16 2.60 -7.55
N ILE A 196 -20.27 2.68 -6.57
CA ILE A 196 -20.03 3.89 -5.79
C ILE A 196 -19.05 4.77 -6.56
N SER A 197 -19.60 5.80 -7.19
CA SER A 197 -18.86 6.82 -7.92
C SER A 197 -18.56 8.03 -7.03
N LEU A 198 -19.54 8.48 -6.26
CA LEU A 198 -19.48 9.70 -5.44
C LEU A 198 -19.57 9.40 -3.94
N TYR A 199 -19.12 10.36 -3.12
CA TYR A 199 -19.17 10.26 -1.66
C TYR A 199 -20.60 10.07 -1.14
N ASP A 200 -21.56 10.82 -1.68
CA ASP A 200 -22.94 10.82 -1.19
C ASP A 200 -23.64 9.47 -1.40
N GLU A 201 -23.15 8.65 -2.33
CA GLU A 201 -23.69 7.31 -2.63
C GLU A 201 -23.30 6.26 -1.58
N VAL A 202 -22.37 6.57 -0.66
CA VAL A 202 -21.89 5.63 0.37
C VAL A 202 -22.92 5.42 1.48
N PHE A 203 -23.78 6.39 1.77
CA PHE A 203 -24.69 6.38 2.92
C PHE A 203 -26.19 6.34 2.56
N LEU A 204 -26.50 6.21 1.27
CA LEU A 204 -27.86 6.06 0.75
C LEU A 204 -28.25 4.58 0.67
#